data_AF-A0A118JY53-F1
#
_entry.id   AF-A0A118JY53-F1
#
_cell.length_a   1.000
_cell.length_b   1.000
_cell.length_c   1.000
_cell.angle_alpha   90.00
_cell.angle_beta   90.00
_cell.angle_gamma   90.00
#
_symmetry.space_group_name_H-M   'P 1'
#
loop_
_entity.id
_entity.type
_entity.pdbx_description
1 polymer ?
#
loop_
_entity_poly.entity_id
_entity_poly.type
_entity_poly.pdbx_seq_one_letter_code
_entity_poly.pdbx_strand_id
1 'polypeptide(L)'
;CFTPIRSFSSHLAGDPSPADHFYFNNTGSIPPAKMITVPYLTALTTYFSYGLLFAFGQLRDFFRRFIDWWKAGNLQGYAPICLGLEDFYIRRLYLRIQDCFGRPISSPPDAWFDVVERISYDNNKTLKRTTKTSRCLNLGSYNYLGFAAADEYCTPRVIECLKKYSASTCSTRVEGGTTALHCELEDVVANFVRKPAALVTGMGYVTNSAILPVLIAKGGLIISDSLNHNSIVNGARAPSHLEKVLRELIADGQPRTHRPWKKIIVVVEGIYSMEGELCELPEIVSICKKYKAYVYLDEAHSIGAIGKTGRGVCELLGVDTADVDVMMGTFTKSFGSCGGYIAGSKELIQYLKYTCPAHIYATSISPPSAEQILSAIKKMGFEVLGDNDSPVMPIMLYNPAKIPAFSRECLKQKVISNVGDLVGIKYFPAESKMPQVEEARAKVE
;
A
#
# COMPACT_ATOMS: atom_id res chain seq x y z
N CYS A 1 21.60 2.19 -34.55
CA CYS A 1 22.19 1.10 -35.34
C CYS A 1 21.88 -0.22 -34.66
N PHE A 2 21.11 -1.06 -35.35
CA PHE A 2 20.72 -2.40 -34.92
C PHE A 2 21.93 -3.36 -34.97
N THR A 3 22.05 -4.23 -33.97
CA THR A 3 22.84 -5.47 -34.07
C THR A 3 22.01 -6.62 -33.48
N PRO A 4 21.91 -7.80 -34.15
CA PRO A 4 20.86 -8.76 -33.90
C PRO A 4 21.26 -9.88 -32.92
N ILE A 5 20.25 -10.37 -32.20
CA ILE A 5 20.29 -11.55 -31.34
C ILE A 5 20.59 -12.78 -32.22
N ARG A 6 21.71 -13.45 -31.99
CA ARG A 6 22.00 -14.79 -32.55
C ARG A 6 21.31 -15.86 -31.72
N SER A 7 20.74 -16.81 -32.45
CA SER A 7 20.03 -18.01 -32.03
C SER A 7 20.82 -18.89 -31.05
N PHE A 8 20.13 -19.41 -30.03
CA PHE A 8 20.55 -20.62 -29.32
C PHE A 8 19.57 -21.74 -29.68
N SER A 9 20.05 -22.73 -30.44
CA SER A 9 19.48 -24.08 -30.46
C SER A 9 20.52 -25.07 -29.93
N SER A 10 20.00 -26.14 -29.32
CA SER A 10 20.62 -27.45 -29.06
C SER A 10 21.87 -27.47 -28.17
N HIS A 11 21.71 -27.89 -26.91
CA HIS A 11 22.09 -29.25 -26.49
C HIS A 11 21.55 -29.57 -25.09
N LEU A 12 20.79 -30.66 -25.02
CA LEU A 12 20.49 -31.40 -23.79
C LEU A 12 21.69 -32.28 -23.42
N ALA A 13 21.84 -32.53 -22.12
CA ALA A 13 22.72 -33.47 -21.41
C ALA A 13 24.07 -32.92 -20.89
N GLY A 14 24.16 -32.82 -19.56
CA GLY A 14 25.39 -32.60 -18.78
C GLY A 14 25.08 -32.21 -17.33
N ASP A 15 25.49 -33.03 -16.37
CA ASP A 15 25.30 -32.89 -14.90
C ASP A 15 25.78 -31.55 -14.31
N PRO A 16 25.24 -31.12 -13.15
CA PRO A 16 25.56 -29.83 -12.53
C PRO A 16 26.86 -29.88 -11.72
N SER A 17 27.78 -28.96 -11.99
CA SER A 17 28.89 -28.62 -11.08
C SER A 17 28.69 -27.22 -10.47
N PRO A 18 29.34 -26.92 -9.32
CA PRO A 18 28.82 -25.95 -8.37
C PRO A 18 29.37 -24.52 -8.58
N ALA A 19 28.47 -23.55 -8.36
CA ALA A 19 28.72 -22.22 -7.81
C ALA A 19 29.66 -21.25 -8.58
N ASP A 20 29.11 -20.59 -9.60
CA ASP A 20 29.55 -19.24 -9.97
C ASP A 20 28.68 -18.21 -9.23
N HIS A 21 29.10 -17.87 -8.01
CA HIS A 21 28.54 -16.75 -7.25
C HIS A 21 29.01 -15.43 -7.86
N PHE A 22 28.12 -14.72 -8.55
CA PHE A 22 28.34 -13.32 -8.94
C PHE A 22 28.28 -12.42 -7.70
N TYR A 23 29.44 -12.06 -7.15
CA TYR A 23 29.56 -11.02 -6.11
C TYR A 23 29.74 -9.65 -6.77
N PHE A 24 28.74 -8.77 -6.62
CA PHE A 24 28.91 -7.33 -6.90
C PHE A 24 29.26 -6.61 -5.59
N ASN A 25 30.50 -6.12 -5.48
CA ASN A 25 30.94 -5.24 -4.41
C ASN A 25 30.26 -3.87 -4.55
N ASN A 26 29.26 -3.56 -3.72
CA ASN A 26 28.62 -2.24 -3.66
C ASN A 26 29.06 -1.52 -2.38
N THR A 27 30.18 -0.80 -2.46
CA THR A 27 30.64 0.17 -1.44
C THR A 27 30.37 1.61 -1.87
N GLY A 28 29.55 1.82 -2.90
CA GLY A 28 29.17 3.14 -3.39
C GLY A 28 27.88 3.64 -2.73
N SER A 29 27.84 4.90 -2.36
CA SER A 29 26.60 5.61 -2.03
C SER A 29 25.60 5.49 -3.19
N ILE A 30 24.34 5.21 -2.86
CA ILE A 30 23.24 5.12 -3.83
C ILE A 30 23.17 6.47 -4.56
N PRO A 31 23.35 6.51 -5.90
CA PRO A 31 23.25 7.76 -6.64
C PRO A 31 21.81 8.29 -6.56
N PRO A 32 21.60 9.61 -6.44
CA PRO A 32 20.26 10.18 -6.33
C PRO A 32 19.40 9.76 -7.53
N ALA A 33 18.18 9.30 -7.26
CA ALA A 33 17.24 8.85 -8.27
C ALA A 33 17.08 9.93 -9.35
N LYS A 34 17.47 9.61 -10.58
CA LYS A 34 17.39 10.55 -11.70
C LYS A 34 15.91 10.73 -12.02
N MET A 35 15.34 11.88 -11.61
CA MET A 35 13.93 12.21 -11.87
C MET A 35 13.65 12.07 -13.37
N ILE A 36 12.88 11.04 -13.75
CA ILE A 36 12.55 10.77 -15.14
C ILE A 36 11.58 11.85 -15.60
N THR A 37 12.08 12.81 -16.37
CA THR A 37 11.24 13.88 -16.93
C THR A 37 10.41 13.31 -18.07
N VAL A 38 9.10 13.37 -17.92
CA VAL A 38 8.17 12.90 -18.96
C VAL A 38 8.32 13.82 -20.19
N PRO A 39 8.59 13.28 -21.39
CA PRO A 39 8.69 14.10 -22.59
C PRO A 39 7.41 14.91 -22.81
N TYR A 40 7.55 16.16 -23.24
CA TYR A 40 6.41 17.07 -23.41
C TYR A 40 5.33 16.48 -24.34
N LEU A 41 5.74 15.83 -25.43
CA LEU A 41 4.83 15.15 -26.36
C LEU A 41 4.03 14.04 -25.66
N THR A 42 4.68 13.28 -24.78
CA THR A 42 4.05 12.22 -24.01
C THR A 42 3.03 12.79 -23.03
N ALA A 43 3.38 13.86 -22.31
CA ALA A 43 2.44 14.54 -21.42
C ALA A 43 1.23 15.09 -22.21
N LEU A 44 1.48 15.80 -23.32
CA LEU A 44 0.42 16.35 -24.18
C LEU A 44 -0.52 15.28 -24.72
N THR A 45 0.03 14.17 -25.25
CA THR A 45 -0.79 13.06 -25.79
C THR A 45 -1.55 12.32 -24.68
N THR A 46 -0.99 12.25 -23.46
CA THR A 46 -1.68 11.71 -22.28
C THR A 46 -2.90 12.58 -21.94
N TYR A 47 -2.69 13.88 -21.73
CA TYR A 47 -3.77 14.82 -21.40
C TYR A 47 -4.82 14.89 -22.50
N PHE A 48 -4.40 14.89 -23.76
CA PHE A 48 -5.31 14.83 -24.90
C PHE A 48 -6.16 13.55 -24.88
N SER A 49 -5.56 12.39 -24.58
CA SER A 49 -6.28 11.12 -24.48
C SER A 49 -7.32 11.13 -23.35
N TYR A 50 -6.98 11.67 -22.19
CA TYR A 50 -7.93 11.86 -21.09
C TYR A 50 -9.05 12.83 -21.47
N GLY A 51 -8.70 13.97 -22.07
CA GLY A 51 -9.66 14.97 -22.52
C GLY A 51 -10.64 14.39 -23.54
N LEU A 52 -10.14 13.59 -24.49
CA LEU A 52 -10.97 12.90 -25.48
C LEU A 52 -11.94 11.91 -24.81
N LEU A 53 -11.44 11.05 -23.92
CA LEU A 53 -12.28 10.08 -23.19
C LEU A 53 -13.35 10.77 -22.35
N PHE A 54 -13.01 11.87 -21.68
CA PHE A 54 -13.93 12.65 -20.87
C PHE A 54 -14.98 13.35 -21.73
N ALA A 55 -14.57 14.00 -22.83
CA ALA A 55 -15.47 14.66 -23.77
C ALA A 55 -16.48 13.66 -24.37
N PHE A 56 -16.02 12.49 -24.83
CA PHE A 56 -16.93 11.44 -25.32
C PHE A 56 -17.86 10.89 -24.22
N GLY A 57 -17.36 10.75 -22.99
CA GLY A 57 -18.19 10.33 -21.86
C GLY A 57 -19.31 11.34 -21.59
N GLN A 58 -18.99 12.64 -21.56
CA GLN A 58 -19.94 13.72 -21.32
C GLN A 58 -20.96 13.83 -22.45
N LEU A 59 -20.51 13.75 -23.71
CA LEU A 59 -21.37 13.74 -24.88
C LEU A 59 -22.39 12.58 -24.82
N ARG A 60 -21.93 11.39 -24.41
CA ARG A 60 -22.79 10.21 -24.27
C ARG A 60 -23.77 10.33 -23.10
N ASP A 61 -23.39 10.97 -22.00
CA ASP A 61 -24.30 11.30 -20.90
C ASP A 61 -25.34 12.34 -21.31
N PHE A 62 -24.93 13.35 -22.07
CA PHE A 62 -25.83 14.35 -22.64
C PHE A 62 -26.90 13.69 -23.51
N PHE A 63 -26.52 12.89 -24.52
CA PHE A 63 -27.49 12.19 -25.37
C PHE A 63 -28.35 11.18 -24.60
N ARG A 64 -27.78 10.51 -23.59
CA ARG A 64 -28.55 9.61 -22.71
C ARG A 64 -29.67 10.38 -21.99
N ARG A 65 -29.44 11.61 -21.53
CA ARG A 65 -30.49 12.42 -20.89
C ARG A 65 -31.67 12.68 -21.82
N PHE A 66 -31.44 12.88 -23.12
CA PHE A 66 -32.52 13.04 -24.10
C PHE A 66 -33.27 11.75 -24.39
N ILE A 67 -32.57 10.60 -24.44
CA ILE A 67 -33.15 9.30 -24.78
C ILE A 67 -33.87 8.67 -23.58
N ASP A 68 -33.26 8.71 -22.39
CA ASP A 68 -33.80 8.14 -21.16
C ASP A 68 -34.78 9.09 -20.44
N TRP A 69 -35.07 10.29 -20.99
CA TRP A 69 -36.06 11.22 -20.41
C TRP A 69 -37.43 10.54 -20.19
N TRP A 70 -37.77 9.56 -21.04
CA TRP A 70 -38.99 8.75 -20.93
C TRP A 70 -38.88 7.54 -19.97
N LYS A 71 -37.68 7.15 -19.55
CA LYS A 71 -37.42 5.97 -18.69
C LYS A 71 -36.92 6.32 -17.28
N ALA A 72 -36.78 7.60 -16.96
CA ALA A 72 -36.31 8.06 -15.66
C ALA A 72 -37.40 7.91 -14.58
N GLY A 73 -37.73 6.66 -14.24
CA GLY A 73 -38.31 6.35 -12.93
C GLY A 73 -37.22 6.55 -11.89
N ASN A 74 -37.14 7.75 -11.31
CA ASN A 74 -36.46 7.92 -10.03
C ASN A 74 -37.17 6.98 -9.05
N LEU A 75 -36.43 6.07 -8.41
CA LEU A 75 -36.93 5.34 -7.24
C LEU A 75 -37.23 6.40 -6.18
N GLN A 76 -38.50 6.83 -6.13
CA GLN A 76 -38.94 7.98 -5.36
C GLN A 76 -38.66 7.70 -3.87
N GLY A 77 -37.81 8.54 -3.25
CA GLY A 77 -37.47 8.44 -1.83
C GLY A 77 -36.11 7.81 -1.48
N TYR A 78 -35.33 7.34 -2.44
CA TYR A 78 -33.98 6.79 -2.18
C TYR A 78 -32.87 7.79 -2.48
N ALA A 79 -31.90 7.91 -1.57
CA ALA A 79 -30.68 8.66 -1.83
C ALA A 79 -29.89 8.00 -2.99
N PRO A 80 -29.32 8.77 -3.92
CA PRO A 80 -28.52 8.21 -5.00
C PRO A 80 -27.29 7.49 -4.42
N ILE A 81 -27.10 6.22 -4.79
CA ILE A 81 -26.02 5.36 -4.28
C ILE A 81 -24.62 5.83 -4.73
N CYS A 82 -24.53 6.58 -5.84
CA CYS A 82 -23.27 7.13 -6.34
C CYS A 82 -23.38 8.63 -6.61
N LEU A 83 -22.35 9.39 -6.21
CA LEU A 83 -22.18 10.80 -6.55
C LEU A 83 -21.75 10.94 -8.02
N GLY A 84 -22.14 12.04 -8.67
CA GLY A 84 -22.16 12.15 -10.14
C GLY A 84 -20.84 11.86 -10.87
N LEU A 85 -19.68 12.24 -10.29
CA LEU A 85 -18.37 12.01 -10.92
C LEU A 85 -17.88 10.55 -10.80
N GLU A 86 -18.16 9.89 -9.68
CA GLU A 86 -17.85 8.46 -9.49
C GLU A 86 -18.70 7.60 -10.42
N ASP A 87 -19.99 7.93 -10.53
CA ASP A 87 -20.91 7.31 -11.48
C ASP A 87 -20.42 7.49 -12.92
N PHE A 88 -19.88 8.67 -13.27
CA PHE A 88 -19.27 8.90 -14.57
C PHE A 88 -18.06 7.99 -14.83
N TYR A 89 -17.08 7.96 -13.92
CA TYR A 89 -15.88 7.14 -14.08
C TYR A 89 -16.23 5.66 -14.24
N ILE A 90 -17.09 5.13 -13.36
CA ILE A 90 -17.50 3.73 -13.41
C ILE A 90 -18.15 3.44 -14.78
N ARG A 91 -19.18 4.20 -15.15
CA ARG A 91 -19.99 3.93 -16.36
C ARG A 91 -19.23 4.15 -17.67
N ARG A 92 -18.30 5.11 -17.72
CA ARG A 92 -17.69 5.58 -18.98
C ARG A 92 -16.26 5.11 -19.17
N LEU A 93 -15.54 4.85 -18.09
CA LEU A 93 -14.14 4.44 -18.12
C LEU A 93 -13.98 3.00 -17.61
N TYR A 94 -14.28 2.75 -16.33
CA TYR A 94 -13.98 1.47 -15.67
C TYR A 94 -14.65 0.28 -16.35
N LEU A 95 -15.97 0.34 -16.63
CA LEU A 95 -16.70 -0.80 -17.21
C LEU A 95 -16.11 -1.29 -18.54
N ARG A 96 -15.38 -0.45 -19.29
CA ARG A 96 -14.74 -0.84 -20.57
C ARG A 96 -13.48 -1.68 -20.37
N ILE A 97 -12.82 -1.52 -19.23
CA ILE A 97 -11.53 -2.14 -18.93
C ILE A 97 -11.60 -3.09 -17.73
N GLN A 98 -12.76 -3.25 -17.08
CA GLN A 98 -12.93 -4.07 -15.88
C GLN A 98 -12.48 -5.53 -16.05
N ASP A 99 -12.43 -6.05 -17.29
CA ASP A 99 -11.87 -7.37 -17.60
C ASP A 99 -10.38 -7.51 -17.25
N CYS A 100 -9.68 -6.38 -17.17
CA CYS A 100 -8.27 -6.25 -16.78
C CYS A 100 -8.06 -6.23 -15.26
N PHE A 101 -9.14 -6.10 -14.48
CA PHE A 101 -9.11 -5.96 -13.03
C PHE A 101 -9.79 -7.15 -12.33
N GLY A 102 -9.34 -7.48 -11.11
CA GLY A 102 -9.98 -8.47 -10.25
C GLY A 102 -10.20 -9.82 -10.92
N ARG A 103 -9.21 -10.34 -11.66
CA ARG A 103 -9.32 -11.67 -12.26
C ARG A 103 -9.29 -12.70 -11.12
N PRO A 104 -10.30 -13.59 -11.01
CA PRO A 104 -10.29 -14.61 -9.97
C PRO A 104 -9.10 -15.54 -10.19
N ILE A 105 -8.45 -15.93 -9.09
CA ILE A 105 -7.40 -16.94 -9.09
C ILE A 105 -7.98 -18.25 -8.58
N SER A 106 -7.44 -19.38 -9.04
CA SER A 106 -7.87 -20.73 -8.65
C SER A 106 -6.74 -21.57 -8.06
N SER A 107 -5.61 -20.95 -7.73
CA SER A 107 -4.47 -21.55 -7.04
C SER A 107 -3.97 -20.62 -5.94
N PRO A 108 -3.05 -21.06 -5.07
CA PRO A 108 -2.32 -20.18 -4.17
C PRO A 108 -1.63 -19.02 -4.92
N PRO A 109 -1.49 -17.83 -4.30
CA PRO A 109 -0.88 -16.64 -4.88
C PRO A 109 0.67 -16.70 -4.85
N ASP A 110 1.22 -17.77 -5.41
CA ASP A 110 2.67 -18.01 -5.52
C ASP A 110 3.28 -17.19 -6.68
N ALA A 111 4.58 -17.35 -6.94
CA ALA A 111 5.28 -16.79 -8.11
C ALA A 111 4.60 -17.17 -9.43
N TRP A 112 3.96 -18.34 -9.48
CA TRP A 112 3.08 -18.76 -10.56
C TRP A 112 1.72 -19.16 -10.03
N PHE A 113 0.66 -18.72 -10.69
CA PHE A 113 -0.69 -18.94 -10.24
C PHE A 113 -1.68 -19.07 -11.40
N ASP A 114 -2.78 -19.76 -11.13
CA ASP A 114 -3.80 -20.09 -12.10
C ASP A 114 -4.92 -19.07 -12.04
N VAL A 115 -5.27 -18.56 -13.21
CA VAL A 115 -6.16 -17.41 -13.36
C VAL A 115 -7.38 -17.88 -14.12
N VAL A 116 -8.55 -17.67 -13.54
CA VAL A 116 -9.82 -18.09 -14.13
C VAL A 116 -10.13 -17.20 -15.32
N GLU A 117 -10.28 -17.82 -16.49
CA GLU A 117 -10.67 -17.11 -17.70
C GLU A 117 -12.11 -16.60 -17.57
N ARG A 118 -12.34 -15.40 -18.11
CA ARG A 118 -13.65 -14.74 -18.12
C ARG A 118 -14.00 -14.32 -19.52
N ILE A 119 -15.29 -14.39 -19.82
CA ILE A 119 -15.86 -13.94 -21.08
C ILE A 119 -16.96 -12.91 -20.82
N SER A 120 -17.08 -11.95 -21.73
CA SER A 120 -18.18 -10.99 -21.74
C SER A 120 -18.80 -10.95 -23.13
N TYR A 121 -20.12 -10.80 -23.14
CA TYR A 121 -20.91 -10.66 -24.37
C TYR A 121 -21.56 -9.27 -24.48
N ASP A 122 -21.26 -8.36 -23.54
CA ASP A 122 -21.96 -7.09 -23.36
C ASP A 122 -21.00 -5.91 -23.11
N ASN A 123 -19.83 -5.96 -23.76
CA ASN A 123 -18.76 -4.96 -23.65
C ASN A 123 -18.27 -4.82 -22.21
N ASN A 124 -17.89 -5.94 -21.61
CA ASN A 124 -17.37 -6.12 -20.26
C ASN A 124 -18.36 -5.83 -19.13
N LYS A 125 -19.57 -5.28 -19.37
CA LYS A 125 -20.55 -4.95 -18.31
C LYS A 125 -20.82 -6.12 -17.37
N THR A 126 -20.91 -7.33 -17.90
CA THR A 126 -20.93 -8.57 -17.11
C THR A 126 -19.78 -9.47 -17.53
N LEU A 127 -19.12 -10.06 -16.53
CA LEU A 127 -18.02 -10.99 -16.71
C LEU A 127 -18.44 -12.38 -16.22
N LYS A 128 -18.63 -13.33 -17.14
CA LYS A 128 -18.93 -14.73 -16.83
C LYS A 128 -17.64 -15.51 -16.67
N ARG A 129 -17.47 -16.16 -15.52
CA ARG A 129 -16.33 -17.06 -15.25
C ARG A 129 -16.49 -18.33 -16.08
N THR A 130 -15.39 -18.82 -16.63
CA THR A 130 -15.34 -20.11 -17.32
C THR A 130 -14.73 -21.18 -16.42
N THR A 131 -14.72 -22.43 -16.87
CA THR A 131 -13.99 -23.53 -16.22
C THR A 131 -12.51 -23.57 -16.60
N LYS A 132 -12.07 -22.77 -17.57
CA LYS A 132 -10.68 -22.74 -18.04
C LYS A 132 -9.83 -21.85 -17.14
N THR A 133 -8.60 -22.30 -16.94
CA THR A 133 -7.59 -21.56 -16.18
C THR A 133 -6.34 -21.40 -17.02
N SER A 134 -5.68 -20.26 -16.83
CA SER A 134 -4.41 -19.93 -17.48
C SER A 134 -3.35 -19.70 -16.41
N ARG A 135 -2.28 -20.50 -16.44
CA ARG A 135 -1.14 -20.34 -15.53
C ARG A 135 -0.30 -19.13 -15.94
N CYS A 136 -0.10 -18.20 -15.01
CA CYS A 136 0.56 -16.92 -15.23
C CYS A 136 1.63 -16.65 -14.16
N LEU A 137 2.66 -15.90 -14.54
CA LEU A 137 3.64 -15.34 -13.62
C LEU A 137 3.02 -14.21 -12.79
N ASN A 138 3.38 -14.16 -11.51
CA ASN A 138 2.91 -13.19 -10.54
C ASN A 138 3.86 -12.01 -10.39
N LEU A 139 3.54 -10.92 -11.08
CA LEU A 139 4.25 -9.66 -11.02
C LEU A 139 3.41 -8.53 -10.42
N GLY A 140 2.27 -8.87 -9.81
CA GLY A 140 1.29 -7.88 -9.30
C GLY A 140 0.84 -8.16 -7.88
N SER A 141 1.60 -8.95 -7.13
CA SER A 141 1.32 -9.27 -5.73
C SER A 141 2.36 -8.61 -4.83
N TYR A 142 1.92 -8.16 -3.66
CA TYR A 142 2.81 -7.73 -2.59
C TYR A 142 3.35 -8.90 -1.73
N ASN A 143 3.26 -10.13 -2.22
CA ASN A 143 3.84 -11.32 -1.60
C ASN A 143 5.37 -11.37 -1.79
N TYR A 144 6.07 -10.33 -1.31
CA TYR A 144 7.48 -10.09 -1.61
C TYR A 144 8.42 -11.23 -1.21
N LEU A 145 8.12 -11.90 -0.09
CA LEU A 145 8.91 -13.03 0.41
C LEU A 145 8.32 -14.40 0.06
N GLY A 146 7.19 -14.46 -0.66
CA GLY A 146 6.54 -15.71 -1.04
C GLY A 146 5.71 -16.39 0.06
N PHE A 147 5.69 -15.86 1.30
CA PHE A 147 5.02 -16.49 2.44
C PHE A 147 3.49 -16.62 2.34
N ALA A 148 2.83 -15.99 1.38
CA ALA A 148 1.39 -16.17 1.16
C ALA A 148 1.03 -17.51 0.49
N ALA A 149 2.01 -18.25 -0.04
CA ALA A 149 1.84 -19.60 -0.57
C ALA A 149 2.10 -20.67 0.52
N ALA A 150 1.88 -21.94 0.17
CA ALA A 150 2.22 -23.05 1.06
C ALA A 150 3.74 -23.05 1.31
N ASP A 151 4.12 -23.10 2.58
CA ASP A 151 5.51 -23.01 3.02
C ASP A 151 5.83 -24.17 3.97
N GLU A 152 6.92 -24.89 3.70
CA GLU A 152 7.30 -26.09 4.46
C GLU A 152 7.54 -25.82 5.95
N TYR A 153 7.90 -24.59 6.31
CA TYR A 153 8.13 -24.20 7.70
C TYR A 153 6.88 -23.58 8.34
N CYS A 154 6.21 -22.64 7.65
CA CYS A 154 5.09 -21.89 8.21
C CYS A 154 3.79 -22.70 8.23
N THR A 155 3.47 -23.39 7.13
CA THR A 155 2.16 -24.06 6.96
C THR A 155 1.90 -25.14 8.03
N PRO A 156 2.84 -26.04 8.37
CA PRO A 156 2.60 -27.01 9.43
C PRO A 156 2.33 -26.36 10.80
N ARG A 157 3.01 -25.25 11.12
CA ARG A 157 2.83 -24.53 12.39
C ARG A 157 1.49 -23.85 12.48
N VAL A 158 1.05 -23.23 11.39
CA VAL A 158 -0.29 -22.63 11.29
C VAL A 158 -1.37 -23.70 11.49
N ILE A 159 -1.21 -24.89 10.91
CA ILE A 159 -2.14 -26.02 11.08
C ILE A 159 -2.18 -26.48 12.55
N GLU A 160 -1.02 -26.62 13.21
CA GLU A 160 -0.97 -26.98 14.64
C GLU A 160 -1.57 -25.89 15.53
N CYS A 161 -1.34 -24.61 15.21
CA CYS A 161 -1.97 -23.49 15.90
C CYS A 161 -3.49 -23.54 15.75
N LEU A 162 -4.01 -23.83 14.56
CA LEU A 162 -5.44 -23.98 14.31
C LEU A 162 -6.06 -25.09 15.16
N LYS A 163 -5.39 -26.24 15.29
CA LYS A 163 -5.84 -27.35 16.17
C LYS A 163 -5.89 -26.95 17.64
N LYS A 164 -4.98 -26.09 18.09
CA LYS A 164 -4.85 -25.67 19.49
C LYS A 164 -5.77 -24.50 19.87
N TYR A 165 -5.85 -23.47 19.05
CA TYR A 165 -6.48 -22.19 19.36
C TYR A 165 -7.76 -21.91 18.54
N SER A 166 -8.13 -22.79 17.62
CA SER A 166 -9.21 -22.56 16.64
C SER A 166 -8.92 -21.39 15.68
N ALA A 167 -9.85 -21.11 14.77
CA ALA A 167 -9.70 -20.07 13.75
C ALA A 167 -9.84 -18.64 14.30
N SER A 168 -10.44 -18.47 15.48
CA SER A 168 -10.69 -17.15 16.07
C SER A 168 -10.89 -17.28 17.58
N THR A 169 -10.51 -16.24 18.31
CA THR A 169 -10.82 -16.07 19.73
C THR A 169 -12.24 -15.54 19.96
N CYS A 170 -12.88 -15.00 18.92
CA CYS A 170 -14.21 -14.37 18.95
C CYS A 170 -14.37 -13.28 20.03
N SER A 171 -13.27 -12.63 20.42
CA SER A 171 -13.26 -11.61 21.47
C SER A 171 -12.22 -10.52 21.19
N THR A 172 -12.34 -9.39 21.88
CA THR A 172 -11.42 -8.26 21.79
C THR A 172 -10.15 -8.53 22.60
N ARG A 173 -9.09 -7.76 22.37
CA ARG A 173 -7.82 -7.93 23.10
C ARG A 173 -7.94 -7.68 24.61
N VAL A 174 -8.85 -6.80 25.02
CA VAL A 174 -9.03 -6.40 26.42
C VAL A 174 -9.92 -7.36 27.23
N GLU A 175 -10.64 -8.25 26.56
CA GLU A 175 -11.47 -9.28 27.19
C GLU A 175 -10.78 -10.66 27.07
N GLY A 176 -11.43 -11.64 26.42
CA GLY A 176 -10.92 -13.00 26.25
C GLY A 176 -10.09 -13.21 24.98
N GLY A 177 -9.84 -12.17 24.18
CA GLY A 177 -9.20 -12.29 22.86
C GLY A 177 -7.67 -12.32 22.88
N THR A 178 -7.03 -12.10 24.03
CA THR A 178 -5.57 -12.17 24.15
C THR A 178 -5.10 -13.56 24.58
N THR A 179 -4.26 -14.18 23.75
CA THR A 179 -3.59 -15.45 24.05
C THR A 179 -2.07 -15.24 24.14
N ALA A 180 -1.34 -16.24 24.66
CA ALA A 180 0.12 -16.21 24.70
C ALA A 180 0.77 -15.93 23.33
N LEU A 181 0.13 -16.42 22.25
CA LEU A 181 0.55 -16.21 20.87
C LEU A 181 0.55 -14.72 20.46
N HIS A 182 -0.43 -13.96 20.94
CA HIS A 182 -0.52 -12.53 20.64
C HIS A 182 0.59 -11.73 21.34
N CYS A 183 0.89 -12.09 22.60
CA CYS A 183 1.98 -11.47 23.35
C CYS A 183 3.33 -11.80 22.71
N GLU A 184 3.56 -13.07 22.36
CA GLU A 184 4.77 -13.50 21.66
C GLU A 184 4.93 -12.76 20.32
N LEU A 185 3.86 -12.60 19.56
CA LEU A 185 3.88 -11.85 18.31
C LEU A 185 4.28 -10.38 18.54
N GLU A 186 3.69 -9.71 19.53
CA GLU A 186 4.06 -8.33 19.88
C GLU A 186 5.53 -8.20 20.26
N ASP A 187 6.06 -9.13 21.05
CA ASP A 187 7.47 -9.15 21.45
C ASP A 187 8.41 -9.41 20.27
N VAL A 188 8.07 -10.38 19.41
CA VAL A 188 8.86 -10.70 18.20
C VAL A 188 8.86 -9.52 17.23
N VAL A 189 7.73 -8.87 17.02
CA VAL A 189 7.62 -7.68 16.15
C VAL A 189 8.45 -6.53 16.72
N ALA A 190 8.34 -6.25 18.02
CA ALA A 190 9.10 -5.21 18.70
C ALA A 190 10.62 -5.45 18.54
N ASN A 191 11.08 -6.68 18.77
CA ASN A 191 12.47 -7.06 18.59
C ASN A 191 12.93 -6.98 17.12
N PHE A 192 12.06 -7.39 16.19
CA PHE A 192 12.36 -7.36 14.76
C PHE A 192 12.62 -5.94 14.28
N VAL A 193 11.74 -5.00 14.61
CA VAL A 193 11.87 -3.57 14.24
C VAL A 193 12.72 -2.74 15.21
N ARG A 194 13.39 -3.40 16.16
CA ARG A 194 14.27 -2.78 17.18
C ARG A 194 13.59 -1.67 18.00
N LYS A 195 12.36 -1.93 18.44
CA LYS A 195 11.59 -1.03 19.30
C LYS A 195 11.31 -1.63 20.69
N PRO A 196 11.19 -0.79 21.74
CA PRO A 196 10.92 -1.28 23.09
C PRO A 196 9.61 -2.07 23.28
N ALA A 197 8.60 -1.80 22.46
CA ALA A 197 7.32 -2.51 22.47
C ALA A 197 6.60 -2.37 21.13
N ALA A 198 5.67 -3.29 20.87
CA ALA A 198 4.75 -3.22 19.74
C ALA A 198 3.31 -3.59 20.13
N LEU A 199 2.37 -3.15 19.30
CA LEU A 199 0.95 -3.40 19.37
C LEU A 199 0.50 -3.96 18.03
N VAL A 200 -0.18 -5.10 18.04
CA VAL A 200 -0.74 -5.71 16.83
C VAL A 200 -2.23 -5.42 16.70
N THR A 201 -2.66 -5.19 15.47
CA THR A 201 -4.04 -4.92 15.05
C THR A 201 -4.48 -5.89 13.94
N GLY A 202 -5.78 -6.17 13.87
CA GLY A 202 -6.34 -7.15 12.91
C GLY A 202 -6.39 -6.70 11.45
N MET A 203 -6.17 -5.41 11.14
CA MET A 203 -6.16 -4.90 9.76
C MET A 203 -5.13 -3.77 9.58
N GLY A 204 -4.28 -3.86 8.54
CA GLY A 204 -3.23 -2.86 8.29
C GLY A 204 -3.74 -1.45 8.01
N TYR A 205 -4.84 -1.30 7.26
CA TYR A 205 -5.47 0.01 7.04
C TYR A 205 -5.94 0.65 8.35
N VAL A 206 -6.56 -0.16 9.22
CA VAL A 206 -7.07 0.27 10.52
C VAL A 206 -5.92 0.73 11.43
N THR A 207 -4.73 0.16 11.27
CA THR A 207 -3.54 0.58 12.02
C THR A 207 -3.29 2.09 11.89
N ASN A 208 -3.29 2.64 10.68
CA ASN A 208 -3.18 4.09 10.47
C ASN A 208 -4.44 4.84 10.94
N SER A 209 -5.61 4.43 10.43
CA SER A 209 -6.84 5.21 10.58
C SER A 209 -7.36 5.28 12.02
N ALA A 210 -7.05 4.29 12.86
CA ALA A 210 -7.47 4.27 14.26
C ALA A 210 -6.44 4.89 15.21
N ILE A 211 -5.14 4.83 14.87
CA ILE A 211 -4.08 5.22 15.81
C ILE A 211 -3.69 6.69 15.64
N LEU A 212 -3.57 7.19 14.42
CA LEU A 212 -3.22 8.60 14.19
C LEU A 212 -4.17 9.60 14.90
N PRO A 213 -5.52 9.41 14.88
CA PRO A 213 -6.43 10.29 15.61
C PRO A 213 -6.22 10.27 17.13
N VAL A 214 -5.85 9.11 17.68
CA VAL A 214 -5.58 8.93 19.11
C VAL A 214 -4.27 9.62 19.50
N LEU A 215 -3.25 9.55 18.64
CA LEU A 215 -1.95 10.18 18.90
C LEU A 215 -1.98 11.70 18.84
N ILE A 216 -2.72 12.28 17.90
CA ILE A 216 -2.64 13.72 17.64
C ILE A 216 -3.36 14.55 18.72
N ALA A 217 -4.54 14.08 19.15
CA ALA A 217 -5.44 14.78 20.06
C ALA A 217 -5.73 16.26 19.66
N LYS A 218 -6.50 16.97 20.51
CA LYS A 218 -6.88 18.37 20.26
C LYS A 218 -5.65 19.30 20.35
N GLY A 219 -5.45 20.10 19.32
CA GLY A 219 -4.35 21.08 19.24
C GLY A 219 -3.02 20.49 18.77
N GLY A 220 -3.05 19.31 18.15
CA GLY A 220 -1.91 18.76 17.41
C GLY A 220 -1.98 19.07 15.91
N LEU A 221 -0.82 19.00 15.26
CA LEU A 221 -0.62 19.17 13.82
C LEU A 221 -0.07 17.88 13.20
N ILE A 222 -0.72 17.39 12.14
CA ILE A 222 -0.17 16.32 11.30
C ILE A 222 0.33 16.96 10.01
N ILE A 223 1.56 16.66 9.65
CA ILE A 223 2.14 16.95 8.35
C ILE A 223 2.38 15.59 7.69
N SER A 224 1.68 15.31 6.60
CA SER A 224 1.90 14.10 5.82
C SER A 224 2.95 14.34 4.74
N ASP A 225 3.37 13.31 4.02
CA ASP A 225 3.95 13.48 2.70
C ASP A 225 2.83 13.63 1.66
N SER A 226 3.09 14.39 0.60
CA SER A 226 2.19 14.50 -0.55
C SER A 226 1.94 13.17 -1.28
N LEU A 227 2.90 12.22 -1.20
CA LEU A 227 2.83 10.90 -1.82
C LEU A 227 2.31 9.81 -0.85
N ASN A 228 2.01 10.15 0.40
CA ASN A 228 1.48 9.19 1.35
C ASN A 228 0.08 8.69 0.95
N HIS A 229 -0.20 7.46 1.37
CA HIS A 229 -1.42 6.72 1.17
C HIS A 229 -2.62 7.48 1.74
N ASN A 230 -3.77 7.38 1.05
CA ASN A 230 -4.93 8.22 1.38
C ASN A 230 -5.53 8.02 2.77
N SER A 231 -5.06 7.03 3.55
CA SER A 231 -5.36 6.98 4.99
C SER A 231 -4.77 8.18 5.77
N ILE A 232 -3.90 8.99 5.16
CA ILE A 232 -3.06 10.01 5.85
C ILE A 232 -3.01 11.36 5.10
N VAL A 233 -4.04 11.81 4.37
CA VAL A 233 -3.86 12.96 3.44
C VAL A 233 -3.77 14.34 4.12
N ASN A 234 -2.59 14.98 3.97
CA ASN A 234 -2.31 16.43 3.79
C ASN A 234 -0.80 16.65 3.94
N GLY A 235 -0.03 16.92 2.87
CA GLY A 235 1.42 16.75 2.99
C GLY A 235 2.42 17.57 2.15
N ALA A 236 3.68 17.48 2.58
CA ALA A 236 4.89 18.08 2.02
C ALA A 236 5.62 17.09 1.09
N ARG A 237 6.26 17.57 0.00
CA ARG A 237 6.81 16.71 -1.07
C ARG A 237 8.32 16.46 -1.02
N ALA A 238 9.08 17.24 -0.27
CA ALA A 238 10.54 17.17 -0.23
C ALA A 238 11.06 17.69 1.12
N PRO A 239 12.26 17.31 1.60
CA PRO A 239 12.81 17.77 2.87
C PRO A 239 12.90 19.30 2.99
N SER A 240 13.38 19.98 1.95
CA SER A 240 13.44 21.45 1.92
C SER A 240 12.06 22.11 2.02
N HIS A 241 11.05 21.47 1.44
CA HIS A 241 9.67 21.90 1.55
C HIS A 241 9.08 21.56 2.92
N LEU A 242 9.39 20.40 3.49
CA LEU A 242 9.00 20.00 4.83
C LEU A 242 9.54 20.99 5.88
N GLU A 243 10.81 21.37 5.80
CA GLU A 243 11.41 22.36 6.70
C GLU A 243 10.71 23.72 6.57
N LYS A 244 10.40 24.15 5.35
CA LYS A 244 9.64 25.37 5.11
C LYS A 244 8.25 25.30 5.74
N VAL A 245 7.52 24.21 5.50
CA VAL A 245 6.17 23.97 6.04
C VAL A 245 6.19 23.93 7.56
N LEU A 246 7.15 23.21 8.16
CA LEU A 246 7.32 23.18 9.62
C LEU A 246 7.57 24.58 10.18
N ARG A 247 8.50 25.33 9.58
CA ARG A 247 8.82 26.69 10.03
C ARG A 247 7.60 27.62 9.97
N GLU A 248 6.85 27.58 8.87
CA GLU A 248 5.65 28.40 8.66
C GLU A 248 4.55 28.00 9.65
N LEU A 249 4.18 26.72 9.73
CA LEU A 249 3.11 26.25 10.61
C LEU A 249 3.43 26.40 12.09
N ILE A 250 4.70 26.26 12.49
CA ILE A 250 5.13 26.52 13.87
C ILE A 250 5.03 28.01 14.20
N ALA A 251 5.42 28.89 13.28
CA ALA A 251 5.34 30.33 13.47
C ALA A 251 3.88 30.83 13.52
N ASP A 252 3.02 30.31 12.65
CA ASP A 252 1.60 30.68 12.57
C ASP A 252 0.79 30.15 13.76
N GLY A 253 1.17 28.99 14.30
CA GLY A 253 0.45 28.30 15.35
C GLY A 253 -0.90 27.73 14.90
N GLN A 254 -1.75 27.40 15.87
CA GLN A 254 -3.07 26.82 15.63
C GLN A 254 -4.00 27.79 14.89
N PRO A 255 -4.76 27.34 13.86
CA PRO A 255 -5.71 28.19 13.15
C PRO A 255 -6.63 28.96 14.08
N ARG A 256 -6.88 30.23 13.76
CA ARG A 256 -7.72 31.19 14.50
C ARG A 256 -7.20 31.62 15.88
N THR A 257 -6.52 30.74 16.60
CA THR A 257 -6.07 31.02 17.98
C THR A 257 -4.60 31.43 18.05
N HIS A 258 -3.80 31.14 17.03
CA HIS A 258 -2.36 31.33 16.96
C HIS A 258 -1.59 30.74 18.16
N ARG A 259 -2.22 29.80 18.89
CA ARG A 259 -1.60 29.13 20.03
C ARG A 259 -0.55 28.13 19.52
N PRO A 260 0.54 27.92 20.25
CA PRO A 260 1.51 26.89 19.90
C PRO A 260 0.85 25.51 19.74
N TRP A 261 1.33 24.72 18.79
CA TRP A 261 0.92 23.33 18.64
C TRP A 261 1.37 22.51 19.85
N LYS A 262 0.49 21.66 20.36
CA LYS A 262 0.82 20.77 21.49
C LYS A 262 1.69 19.59 21.05
N LYS A 263 1.52 19.16 19.80
CA LYS A 263 2.20 18.01 19.21
C LYS A 263 2.25 18.21 17.71
N ILE A 264 3.39 17.88 17.10
CA ILE A 264 3.55 17.90 15.64
C ILE A 264 4.04 16.51 15.23
N ILE A 265 3.32 15.84 14.35
CA ILE A 265 3.68 14.52 13.81
C ILE A 265 3.90 14.67 12.32
N VAL A 266 5.09 14.29 11.86
CA VAL A 266 5.43 14.16 10.45
C VAL A 266 5.27 12.70 10.06
N VAL A 267 4.39 12.42 9.12
CA VAL A 267 4.08 11.07 8.66
C VAL A 267 4.73 10.83 7.30
N VAL A 268 5.44 9.72 7.15
CA VAL A 268 6.17 9.35 5.93
C VAL A 268 6.05 7.86 5.65
N GLU A 269 6.06 7.47 4.38
CA GLU A 269 6.20 6.07 3.95
C GLU A 269 7.65 5.73 3.66
N GLY A 270 8.09 4.53 4.04
CA GLY A 270 9.43 4.04 3.71
C GLY A 270 9.62 3.88 2.20
N ILE A 271 8.65 3.23 1.55
CA ILE A 271 8.54 3.10 0.09
C ILE A 271 7.15 3.56 -0.32
N TYR A 272 7.07 4.57 -1.19
CA TYR A 272 5.80 5.05 -1.73
C TYR A 272 5.23 4.03 -2.71
N SER A 273 4.04 3.51 -2.38
CA SER A 273 3.44 2.36 -3.08
C SER A 273 3.21 2.54 -4.59
N MET A 274 2.99 3.76 -5.06
CA MET A 274 2.67 4.03 -6.47
C MET A 274 3.92 4.32 -7.30
N GLU A 275 4.85 5.08 -6.74
CA GLU A 275 6.08 5.52 -7.39
C GLU A 275 7.24 4.53 -7.19
N GLY A 276 7.15 3.66 -6.18
CA GLY A 276 8.23 2.78 -5.77
C GLY A 276 9.46 3.52 -5.22
N GLU A 277 9.34 4.81 -4.93
CA GLU A 277 10.43 5.67 -4.45
C GLU A 277 10.65 5.48 -2.95
N LEU A 278 11.91 5.54 -2.52
CA LEU A 278 12.30 5.55 -1.11
C LEU A 278 12.18 6.98 -0.56
N CYS A 279 11.72 7.14 0.67
CA CYS A 279 11.77 8.44 1.31
C CYS A 279 13.22 8.85 1.68
N GLU A 280 13.47 10.16 1.68
CA GLU A 280 14.72 10.77 2.18
C GLU A 280 14.74 10.78 3.72
N LEU A 281 14.67 9.58 4.32
CA LEU A 281 14.45 9.39 5.75
C LEU A 281 15.52 10.08 6.63
N PRO A 282 16.84 9.99 6.34
CA PRO A 282 17.86 10.65 7.16
C PRO A 282 17.64 12.17 7.28
N GLU A 283 17.34 12.83 6.17
CA GLU A 283 17.08 14.27 6.08
C GLU A 283 15.79 14.63 6.82
N ILE A 284 14.73 13.86 6.63
CA ILE A 284 13.43 14.06 7.29
C ILE A 284 13.58 13.94 8.81
N VAL A 285 14.28 12.91 9.29
CA VAL A 285 14.56 12.71 10.72
C VAL A 285 15.37 13.87 11.28
N SER A 286 16.39 14.34 10.57
CA SER A 286 17.22 15.50 10.97
C SER A 286 16.37 16.77 11.12
N ILE A 287 15.47 17.04 10.17
CA ILE A 287 14.55 18.18 10.22
C ILE A 287 13.56 18.03 11.38
N CYS A 288 12.94 16.87 11.55
CA CYS A 288 12.01 16.61 12.64
C CYS A 288 12.65 16.83 14.00
N LYS A 289 13.88 16.35 14.20
CA LYS A 289 14.69 16.62 15.42
C LYS A 289 14.92 18.12 15.64
N LYS A 290 15.32 18.86 14.60
CA LYS A 290 15.55 20.31 14.66
C LYS A 290 14.31 21.08 15.15
N TYR A 291 13.12 20.68 14.70
CA TYR A 291 11.86 21.33 15.04
C TYR A 291 11.07 20.66 16.17
N LYS A 292 11.64 19.63 16.82
CA LYS A 292 10.98 18.83 17.87
C LYS A 292 9.63 18.25 17.43
N ALA A 293 9.56 17.84 16.16
CA ALA A 293 8.43 17.11 15.61
C ALA A 293 8.68 15.60 15.74
N TYR A 294 7.61 14.85 15.95
CA TYR A 294 7.65 13.38 16.00
C TYR A 294 7.64 12.80 14.59
N VAL A 295 8.34 11.69 14.38
CA VAL A 295 8.35 10.94 13.11
C VAL A 295 7.43 9.72 13.23
N TYR A 296 6.47 9.61 12.32
CA TYR A 296 5.66 8.42 12.12
C TYR A 296 6.01 7.81 10.77
N LEU A 297 6.67 6.65 10.79
CA LEU A 297 7.13 5.95 9.60
C LEU A 297 6.23 4.76 9.28
N ASP A 298 5.64 4.75 8.10
CA ASP A 298 4.88 3.65 7.54
C ASP A 298 5.80 2.76 6.68
N GLU A 299 6.21 1.63 7.25
CA GLU A 299 7.08 0.63 6.62
C GLU A 299 6.27 -0.40 5.81
N ALA A 300 5.01 -0.16 5.45
CA ALA A 300 4.16 -1.20 4.88
C ALA A 300 4.71 -1.85 3.59
N HIS A 301 5.45 -1.12 2.75
CA HIS A 301 6.07 -1.65 1.52
C HIS A 301 7.55 -1.99 1.65
N SER A 302 8.19 -1.60 2.75
CA SER A 302 9.62 -1.77 2.98
C SER A 302 9.92 -2.89 3.97
N ILE A 303 9.07 -3.10 4.99
CA ILE A 303 9.23 -4.17 5.97
C ILE A 303 9.22 -5.54 5.28
N GLY A 304 10.25 -6.34 5.55
CA GLY A 304 10.49 -7.64 4.93
C GLY A 304 11.04 -7.58 3.49
N ALA A 305 10.97 -6.44 2.81
CA ALA A 305 11.38 -6.35 1.40
C ALA A 305 12.77 -5.73 1.19
N ILE A 306 13.19 -4.83 2.08
CA ILE A 306 14.49 -4.14 1.98
C ILE A 306 15.25 -4.14 3.33
N GLY A 307 16.54 -3.80 3.26
CA GLY A 307 17.47 -3.92 4.37
C GLY A 307 18.05 -5.33 4.47
N LYS A 308 19.29 -5.43 4.98
CA LYS A 308 20.06 -6.69 5.01
C LYS A 308 19.33 -7.85 5.70
N THR A 309 18.47 -7.54 6.66
CA THR A 309 17.67 -8.51 7.42
C THR A 309 16.16 -8.32 7.22
N GLY A 310 15.77 -7.55 6.19
CA GLY A 310 14.37 -7.25 5.89
C GLY A 310 13.73 -6.29 6.91
N ARG A 311 14.49 -5.49 7.66
CA ARG A 311 13.92 -4.60 8.69
C ARG A 311 13.31 -3.30 8.12
N GLY A 312 13.39 -3.09 6.82
CA GLY A 312 12.79 -1.92 6.19
C GLY A 312 13.79 -0.78 5.97
N VAL A 313 13.24 0.41 5.75
CA VAL A 313 13.99 1.56 5.25
C VAL A 313 15.01 2.10 6.26
N CYS A 314 14.72 1.99 7.57
CA CYS A 314 15.67 2.37 8.61
C CYS A 314 16.98 1.58 8.51
N GLU A 315 16.91 0.26 8.26
CA GLU A 315 18.10 -0.58 8.13
C GLU A 315 18.83 -0.33 6.80
N LEU A 316 18.09 -0.12 5.71
CA LEU A 316 18.67 0.18 4.40
C LEU A 316 19.46 1.51 4.42
N LEU A 317 18.86 2.57 4.98
CA LEU A 317 19.42 3.92 4.97
C LEU A 317 20.31 4.23 6.19
N GLY A 318 20.52 3.25 7.07
CA GLY A 318 21.36 3.41 8.26
C GLY A 318 20.80 4.41 9.29
N VAL A 319 19.47 4.59 9.33
CA VAL A 319 18.80 5.44 10.32
C VAL A 319 18.54 4.62 11.58
N ASP A 320 18.98 5.12 12.73
CA ASP A 320 18.66 4.46 14.00
C ASP A 320 17.16 4.52 14.23
N THR A 321 16.55 3.35 14.44
CA THR A 321 15.13 3.22 14.82
C THR A 321 14.78 4.03 16.06
N ALA A 322 15.73 4.32 16.96
CA ALA A 322 15.53 5.21 18.11
C ALA A 322 15.10 6.64 17.71
N ASP A 323 15.47 7.07 16.50
CA ASP A 323 15.17 8.40 15.97
C ASP A 323 13.81 8.51 15.27
N VAL A 324 13.10 7.40 15.14
CA VAL A 324 11.76 7.31 14.54
C VAL A 324 10.73 7.02 15.63
N ASP A 325 9.91 7.98 16.05
CA ASP A 325 9.08 7.81 17.25
C ASP A 325 8.04 6.68 17.15
N VAL A 326 7.43 6.53 15.97
CA VAL A 326 6.40 5.52 15.71
C VAL A 326 6.74 4.78 14.42
N MET A 327 6.88 3.46 14.50
CA MET A 327 7.04 2.59 13.33
C MET A 327 5.76 1.80 13.11
N MET A 328 5.13 2.01 11.96
CA MET A 328 3.98 1.27 11.50
C MET A 328 4.41 0.26 10.44
N GLY A 329 3.81 -0.92 10.43
CA GLY A 329 3.89 -1.78 9.25
C GLY A 329 2.67 -2.69 9.10
N THR A 330 2.62 -3.43 8.00
CA THR A 330 1.54 -4.36 7.69
C THR A 330 2.04 -5.80 7.55
N PHE A 331 1.17 -6.74 7.91
CA PHE A 331 1.40 -8.18 7.72
C PHE A 331 0.79 -8.70 6.41
N THR A 332 0.08 -7.86 5.65
CA THR A 332 -0.64 -8.27 4.43
C THR A 332 0.24 -8.42 3.18
N LYS A 333 1.52 -8.04 3.28
CA LYS A 333 2.47 -8.03 2.17
C LYS A 333 3.53 -9.10 2.37
N SER A 334 4.74 -8.69 2.77
CA SER A 334 5.91 -9.56 2.94
C SER A 334 5.64 -10.82 3.79
N PHE A 335 4.79 -10.71 4.81
CA PHE A 335 4.53 -11.79 5.76
C PHE A 335 3.39 -12.73 5.34
N GLY A 336 2.67 -12.43 4.26
CA GLY A 336 1.61 -13.29 3.72
C GLY A 336 0.46 -13.59 4.69
N SER A 337 0.13 -12.65 5.59
CA SER A 337 -0.91 -12.82 6.60
C SER A 337 -1.91 -11.64 6.59
N CYS A 338 -2.55 -11.34 7.72
CA CYS A 338 -3.44 -10.19 7.88
C CYS A 338 -3.00 -9.29 9.04
N GLY A 339 -3.46 -8.04 9.04
CA GLY A 339 -3.20 -7.10 10.13
C GLY A 339 -2.07 -6.12 9.90
N GLY A 340 -1.71 -5.44 10.98
CA GLY A 340 -0.60 -4.49 11.03
C GLY A 340 -0.18 -4.23 12.46
N TYR A 341 0.91 -3.49 12.62
CA TYR A 341 1.50 -3.21 13.91
C TYR A 341 1.87 -1.74 14.06
N ILE A 342 1.94 -1.30 15.32
CA ILE A 342 2.65 -0.08 15.73
C ILE A 342 3.71 -0.48 16.72
N ALA A 343 4.92 0.02 16.52
CA ALA A 343 6.04 -0.15 17.43
C ALA A 343 6.60 1.21 17.84
N GLY A 344 7.02 1.31 19.10
CA GLY A 344 7.50 2.57 19.68
C GLY A 344 7.89 2.39 21.14
N SER A 345 7.82 3.45 21.93
CA SER A 345 8.14 3.38 23.37
C SER A 345 7.13 2.53 24.13
N LYS A 346 7.52 1.99 25.29
CA LYS A 346 6.62 1.20 26.14
C LYS A 346 5.43 2.02 26.59
N GLU A 347 5.65 3.29 26.91
CA GLU A 347 4.64 4.25 27.34
C GLU A 347 3.64 4.53 26.22
N LEU A 348 4.13 4.71 24.99
CA LEU A 348 3.28 4.88 23.80
C LEU A 348 2.39 3.66 23.57
N ILE A 349 2.99 2.47 23.55
CA ILE A 349 2.25 1.22 23.32
C ILE A 349 1.24 0.96 24.43
N GLN A 350 1.62 1.20 25.68
CA GLN A 350 0.70 1.07 26.81
C GLN A 350 -0.45 2.07 26.72
N TYR A 351 -0.17 3.32 26.35
CA TYR A 351 -1.20 4.34 26.12
C TYR A 351 -2.19 3.89 25.03
N LEU A 352 -1.69 3.37 23.90
CA LEU A 352 -2.53 2.88 22.82
C LEU A 352 -3.39 1.68 23.22
N LYS A 353 -2.86 0.75 24.03
CA LYS A 353 -3.63 -0.38 24.56
C LYS A 353 -4.84 0.07 25.39
N TYR A 354 -4.78 1.22 26.06
CA TYR A 354 -5.90 1.74 26.86
C TYR A 354 -6.82 2.72 26.13
N THR A 355 -6.41 3.25 24.97
CA THR A 355 -7.14 4.36 24.33
C THR A 355 -7.54 4.10 22.88
N CYS A 356 -6.88 3.17 22.20
CA CYS A 356 -7.13 2.92 20.78
C CYS A 356 -8.38 2.05 20.58
N PRO A 357 -9.42 2.55 19.87
CA PRO A 357 -10.62 1.76 19.58
C PRO A 357 -10.34 0.44 18.85
N ALA A 358 -9.31 0.43 17.99
CA ALA A 358 -8.90 -0.78 17.28
C ALA A 358 -8.25 -1.84 18.18
N HIS A 359 -7.85 -1.51 19.40
CA HIS A 359 -7.41 -2.50 20.39
C HIS A 359 -8.55 -2.89 21.35
N ILE A 360 -9.36 -1.92 21.76
CA ILE A 360 -10.40 -2.10 22.79
C ILE A 360 -11.63 -2.81 22.22
N TYR A 361 -12.09 -2.43 21.03
CA TYR A 361 -13.39 -2.86 20.50
C TYR A 361 -13.30 -3.81 19.31
N ALA A 362 -12.15 -3.89 18.64
CA ALA A 362 -11.99 -4.80 17.52
C ALA A 362 -11.62 -6.21 17.99
N THR A 363 -12.10 -7.22 17.27
CA THR A 363 -11.68 -8.61 17.46
C THR A 363 -10.17 -8.74 17.33
N SER A 364 -9.56 -9.57 18.17
CA SER A 364 -8.13 -9.84 18.05
C SER A 364 -7.78 -10.53 16.72
N ILE A 365 -6.52 -10.41 16.32
CA ILE A 365 -6.03 -11.10 15.13
C ILE A 365 -6.26 -12.61 15.28
N SER A 366 -6.61 -13.28 14.19
CA SER A 366 -6.83 -14.73 14.20
C SER A 366 -5.55 -15.46 14.66
N PRO A 367 -5.61 -16.44 15.59
CA PRO A 367 -4.45 -17.21 16.01
C PRO A 367 -3.61 -17.81 14.85
N PRO A 368 -4.19 -18.50 13.85
CA PRO A 368 -3.40 -18.98 12.70
C PRO A 368 -2.74 -17.85 11.91
N SER A 369 -3.37 -16.67 11.80
CA SER A 369 -2.75 -15.50 11.17
C SER A 369 -1.58 -14.96 11.99
N ALA A 370 -1.67 -14.95 13.32
CA ALA A 370 -0.57 -14.58 14.20
C ALA A 370 0.60 -15.58 14.11
N GLU A 371 0.30 -16.88 14.06
CA GLU A 371 1.32 -17.93 13.88
C GLU A 371 2.03 -17.83 12.53
N GLN A 372 1.31 -17.51 11.46
CA GLN A 372 1.89 -17.28 10.15
C GLN A 372 2.94 -16.15 10.20
N ILE A 373 2.61 -15.05 10.89
CA ILE A 373 3.51 -13.90 11.02
C ILE A 373 4.75 -14.29 11.85
N LEU A 374 4.54 -14.94 12.99
CA LEU A 374 5.62 -15.43 13.85
C LEU A 374 6.56 -16.35 13.10
N SER A 375 6.01 -17.30 12.34
CA SER A 375 6.77 -18.25 11.55
C SER A 375 7.55 -17.56 10.42
N ALA A 376 6.93 -16.61 9.72
CA ALA A 376 7.58 -15.82 8.68
C ALA A 376 8.77 -15.02 9.23
N ILE A 377 8.57 -14.27 10.33
CA ILE A 377 9.66 -13.48 10.97
C ILE A 377 10.79 -14.39 11.45
N LYS A 378 10.47 -15.54 12.08
CA LYS A 378 11.49 -16.50 12.55
C LYS A 378 12.26 -17.13 11.39
N LYS A 379 11.59 -17.43 10.28
CA LYS A 379 12.22 -18.01 9.08
C LYS A 379 13.19 -17.06 8.39
N MET A 380 13.00 -15.75 8.51
CA MET A 380 13.92 -14.74 7.98
C MET A 380 15.30 -14.71 8.69
N GLY A 381 15.53 -15.55 9.70
CA GLY A 381 16.72 -15.53 10.57
C GLY A 381 18.09 -15.97 10.00
N PHE A 382 18.36 -15.95 8.69
CA PHE A 382 19.73 -16.14 8.11
C PHE A 382 19.98 -15.38 6.78
N GLU A 383 21.28 -15.20 6.46
CA GLU A 383 21.95 -14.24 5.54
C GLU A 383 21.40 -14.11 4.10
N VAL A 384 21.27 -12.86 3.64
CA VAL A 384 20.87 -12.51 2.27
C VAL A 384 22.04 -11.90 1.48
N LEU A 385 22.34 -12.51 0.33
CA LEU A 385 23.18 -11.97 -0.74
C LEU A 385 22.27 -11.33 -1.82
N GLY A 386 22.40 -10.02 -2.08
CA GLY A 386 21.80 -9.34 -3.25
C GLY A 386 21.44 -7.85 -3.06
N ASP A 387 21.50 -7.07 -4.15
CA ASP A 387 21.10 -5.64 -4.31
C ASP A 387 20.43 -5.50 -5.72
N ASN A 388 19.54 -4.57 -6.11
CA ASN A 388 19.36 -3.15 -5.77
C ASN A 388 17.87 -2.70 -5.81
N ASP A 389 17.40 -2.21 -4.67
CA ASP A 389 16.34 -1.21 -4.38
C ASP A 389 14.90 -1.29 -4.95
N SER A 390 13.96 -1.21 -3.99
CA SER A 390 12.49 -1.19 -4.06
C SER A 390 11.81 -2.41 -4.72
N PRO A 391 10.96 -3.16 -3.99
CA PRO A 391 10.21 -4.29 -4.56
C PRO A 391 9.03 -3.83 -5.43
N VAL A 392 8.80 -2.52 -5.51
CA VAL A 392 7.73 -1.90 -6.29
C VAL A 392 8.33 -1.35 -7.58
N MET A 393 7.97 -1.96 -8.71
CA MET A 393 8.38 -1.50 -10.03
C MET A 393 7.19 -0.89 -10.80
N PRO A 394 7.02 0.44 -10.81
CA PRO A 394 5.99 1.06 -11.63
C PRO A 394 6.39 1.04 -13.11
N ILE A 395 5.43 0.69 -13.98
CA ILE A 395 5.58 0.81 -15.44
C ILE A 395 4.64 1.90 -15.95
N MET A 396 5.21 2.99 -16.44
CA MET A 396 4.45 4.10 -17.02
C MET A 396 3.99 3.77 -18.44
N LEU A 397 2.68 3.57 -18.64
CA LEU A 397 2.10 3.29 -19.96
C LEU A 397 1.70 4.55 -20.76
N TYR A 398 1.75 5.73 -20.13
CA TYR A 398 1.53 7.07 -20.71
C TYR A 398 0.25 7.27 -21.56
N ASN A 399 -0.64 6.29 -21.63
CA ASN A 399 -1.90 6.40 -22.32
C ASN A 399 -2.91 5.42 -21.69
N PRO A 400 -4.04 5.90 -21.14
CA PRO A 400 -5.02 5.04 -20.49
C PRO A 400 -5.61 3.98 -21.44
N ALA A 401 -5.68 4.26 -22.75
CA ALA A 401 -6.16 3.31 -23.75
C ALA A 401 -5.19 2.13 -23.99
N LYS A 402 -3.91 2.28 -23.64
CA LYS A 402 -2.92 1.19 -23.76
C LYS A 402 -2.94 0.21 -22.60
N ILE A 403 -3.46 0.62 -21.44
CA ILE A 403 -3.59 -0.22 -20.24
C ILE A 403 -4.31 -1.54 -20.55
N PRO A 404 -5.51 -1.55 -21.17
CA PRO A 404 -6.19 -2.81 -21.47
C PRO A 404 -5.46 -3.64 -22.53
N ALA A 405 -4.83 -3.01 -23.52
CA ALA A 405 -4.07 -3.72 -24.56
C ALA A 405 -2.85 -4.42 -23.95
N PHE A 406 -2.08 -3.71 -23.13
CA PHE A 406 -0.91 -4.23 -22.41
C PHE A 406 -1.32 -5.37 -21.45
N SER A 407 -2.36 -5.16 -20.63
CA SER A 407 -2.86 -6.18 -19.70
C SER A 407 -3.29 -7.47 -20.40
N ARG A 408 -3.98 -7.36 -21.54
CA ARG A 408 -4.44 -8.52 -22.32
C ARG A 408 -3.28 -9.23 -22.99
N GLU A 409 -2.27 -8.50 -23.46
CA GLU A 409 -1.08 -9.10 -24.06
C GLU A 409 -0.22 -9.81 -23.01
N CYS A 410 0.00 -9.19 -21.85
CA CYS A 410 0.70 -9.85 -20.73
C CYS A 410 -0.02 -11.14 -20.28
N LEU A 411 -1.35 -11.17 -20.29
CA LEU A 411 -2.11 -12.39 -20.01
C LEU A 411 -1.87 -13.47 -21.07
N LYS A 412 -1.92 -13.12 -22.36
CA LYS A 412 -1.62 -14.08 -23.45
C LYS A 412 -0.21 -14.64 -23.36
N GLN A 413 0.75 -13.80 -22.98
CA GLN A 413 2.15 -14.17 -22.79
C GLN A 413 2.40 -14.88 -21.44
N LYS A 414 1.36 -15.05 -20.60
CA LYS A 414 1.44 -15.68 -19.26
C LYS A 414 2.36 -14.94 -18.29
N VAL A 415 2.56 -13.64 -18.49
CA VAL A 415 3.49 -12.80 -17.70
C VAL A 415 2.79 -12.07 -16.55
N ILE A 416 1.48 -11.79 -16.62
CA ILE A 416 0.76 -11.04 -15.56
C ILE A 416 -0.68 -11.51 -15.44
N SER A 417 -1.20 -11.60 -14.21
CA SER A 417 -2.63 -11.79 -13.98
C SER A 417 -3.42 -10.64 -13.36
N ASN A 418 -2.80 -9.70 -12.64
CA ASN A 418 -3.52 -8.56 -12.09
C ASN A 418 -2.74 -7.28 -12.43
N VAL A 419 -3.24 -6.51 -13.40
CA VAL A 419 -2.82 -5.11 -13.63
C VAL A 419 -3.63 -4.16 -12.73
N GLY A 420 -4.32 -4.72 -11.73
CA GLY A 420 -5.34 -4.04 -10.95
C GLY A 420 -4.81 -3.00 -9.97
N ASP A 421 -3.58 -3.16 -9.50
CA ASP A 421 -2.96 -2.21 -8.58
C ASP A 421 -2.15 -1.12 -9.33
N LEU A 422 -1.95 -1.28 -10.66
CA LEU A 422 -1.24 -0.32 -11.53
C LEU A 422 -2.09 0.88 -11.96
N VAL A 423 -3.34 0.96 -11.50
CA VAL A 423 -4.20 2.13 -11.71
C VAL A 423 -4.87 2.48 -10.39
N GLY A 424 -4.06 2.93 -9.43
CA GLY A 424 -4.49 3.94 -8.49
C GLY A 424 -4.82 5.26 -9.19
N ILE A 425 -5.67 5.26 -10.24
CA ILE A 425 -6.47 6.46 -10.51
C ILE A 425 -7.52 6.47 -9.41
N LYS A 426 -7.12 6.95 -8.24
CA LYS A 426 -8.06 7.63 -7.36
C LYS A 426 -8.44 8.93 -8.04
N TYR A 427 -9.34 8.84 -9.03
CA TYR A 427 -10.24 9.95 -9.33
C TYR A 427 -11.38 9.90 -8.31
N PHE A 428 -11.02 10.04 -7.04
CA PHE A 428 -11.91 10.74 -6.14
C PHE A 428 -11.46 12.19 -6.31
N PRO A 429 -12.32 13.10 -6.79
CA PRO A 429 -11.94 14.48 -6.74
C PRO A 429 -11.61 14.76 -5.27
N ALA A 430 -10.32 14.98 -4.98
CA ALA A 430 -9.99 16.03 -4.04
C ALA A 430 -10.54 17.28 -4.71
N GLU A 431 -11.85 17.50 -4.57
CA GLU A 431 -12.37 18.83 -4.72
C GLU A 431 -11.58 19.64 -3.70
N SER A 432 -10.60 20.39 -4.19
CA SER A 432 -10.17 21.64 -3.59
C SER A 432 -11.38 22.59 -3.65
N LYS A 433 -12.46 22.26 -2.96
CA LYS A 433 -13.47 23.22 -2.58
C LYS A 433 -12.99 23.85 -1.29
N MET A 434 -12.19 24.91 -1.43
CA MET A 434 -12.59 26.14 -0.74
C MET A 434 -13.95 26.49 -1.35
N PRO A 435 -15.06 26.05 -0.71
CA PRO A 435 -15.60 26.76 0.44
C PRO A 435 -16.25 25.82 1.48
N GLN A 436 -15.56 25.54 2.59
CA GLN A 436 -16.23 25.12 3.85
C GLN A 436 -15.76 25.93 5.07
N VAL A 437 -14.99 27.00 4.85
CA VAL A 437 -14.64 27.96 5.90
C VAL A 437 -15.85 28.86 6.24
N GLU A 438 -16.85 28.99 5.37
CA GLU A 438 -18.05 29.79 5.63
C GLU A 438 -19.25 28.98 6.16
N GLU A 439 -19.49 27.73 5.74
CA GLU A 439 -20.65 26.98 6.27
C GLU A 439 -20.41 26.40 7.68
N ALA A 440 -19.15 26.17 8.07
CA ALA A 440 -18.80 25.85 9.45
C ALA A 440 -18.84 27.08 10.40
N ARG A 441 -19.11 28.29 9.89
CA ARG A 441 -19.33 29.49 10.72
C ARG A 441 -20.76 29.59 11.26
N ALA A 442 -21.70 28.78 10.79
CA ALA A 442 -23.13 28.94 11.11
C ALA A 442 -23.76 27.81 11.95
N LYS A 443 -23.01 26.79 12.39
CA LYS A 443 -23.58 25.66 13.15
C LYS A 443 -22.74 25.19 14.35
N VAL A 444 -22.18 26.14 15.09
CA VAL A 444 -21.78 25.92 16.49
C VAL A 444 -22.20 27.16 17.28
N GLU A 445 -23.51 27.28 17.51
CA GLU A 445 -24.08 27.92 18.70
C GLU A 445 -24.58 26.82 19.63
#